data_AF-A0A846PTC0-F1
#
_entry.id   AF-A0A846PTC0-F1
#
_cell.length_a   1.000
_cell.length_b   1.000
_cell.length_c   1.000
_cell.angle_alpha   90.00
_cell.angle_beta   90.00
_cell.angle_gamma   90.00
#
_symmetry.space_group_name_H-M   'P 1'
#
loop_
_entity.id
_entity.type
_entity.pdbx_description
1 polymer ?
#
loop_
_entity_poly.entity_id
_entity_poly.type
_entity_poly.pdbx_seq_one_letter_code
_entity_poly.pdbx_strand_id
1 'polypeptide(L)'
;MASKKGIAVTIIILGAITGASFLFWMVPQETQMSFVVSDYEGYLDGIKERHSILDESIETEFQNLRDGSISPDEYLQIADVVSSQVTGQISEFVTSKPPTEWQESYISYMEALKNFNTYVTETKVYANLVKDGNTDNLDETLEKIQNLKSEAERLVQISDGSRPQ
;
A
#
# COMPACT_ATOMS: atom_id res chain seq x y z
N MET A 1 14.68 31.10 4.07
CA MET A 1 14.13 30.56 2.81
C MET A 1 14.30 29.06 2.85
N ALA A 2 13.27 28.34 3.29
CA ALA A 2 13.23 26.89 3.13
C ALA A 2 13.00 26.57 1.66
N SER A 3 13.73 25.61 1.09
CA SER A 3 13.46 25.16 -0.28
C SER A 3 12.03 24.62 -0.33
N LYS A 4 11.18 25.19 -1.22
CA LYS A 4 9.75 24.81 -1.35
C LYS A 4 9.53 23.31 -1.63
N LYS A 5 10.58 22.61 -2.08
CA LYS A 5 10.57 21.20 -2.46
C LYS A 5 10.83 20.24 -1.29
N GLY A 6 11.44 20.71 -0.20
CA GLY A 6 11.78 19.89 0.97
C GLY A 6 10.69 19.77 2.05
N ILE A 7 9.50 20.34 1.83
CA ILE A 7 8.41 20.39 2.82
C ILE A 7 7.27 19.40 2.51
N ALA A 8 7.02 19.07 1.23
CA ALA A 8 5.89 18.21 0.85
C ALA A 8 6.13 16.73 1.21
N VAL A 9 7.30 16.18 0.85
CA VAL A 9 7.69 14.79 1.09
C VAL A 9 7.81 14.43 2.58
N THR A 10 8.18 15.40 3.43
CA THR A 10 8.28 15.20 4.88
C THR A 10 6.89 15.16 5.57
N ILE A 11 5.85 15.75 4.99
CA ILE A 11 4.48 15.73 5.51
C ILE A 11 3.75 14.42 5.14
N ILE A 12 4.01 13.89 3.95
CA ILE A 12 3.41 12.65 3.42
C ILE A 12 3.79 11.41 4.27
N ILE A 13 5.02 11.39 4.80
CA ILE A 13 5.55 10.26 5.57
C ILE A 13 5.26 10.39 7.09
N LEU A 14 5.12 11.60 7.64
CA LEU A 14 4.83 11.81 9.07
C LEU A 14 3.32 11.73 9.43
N GLY A 15 2.42 11.98 8.47
CA GLY A 15 0.97 11.89 8.68
C GLY A 15 0.42 10.46 8.75
N ALA A 16 0.95 9.54 7.93
CA ALA A 16 0.47 8.15 7.84
C ALA A 16 0.81 7.27 9.08
N ILE A 17 1.78 7.69 9.90
CA ILE A 17 2.30 6.89 11.04
C ILE A 17 1.63 7.27 12.38
N THR A 18 0.95 8.41 12.52
CA THR A 18 0.64 8.98 13.86
C THR A 18 -0.80 8.74 14.37
N GLY A 19 -1.71 8.14 13.59
CA GLY A 19 -3.16 8.16 13.89
C GLY A 19 -3.81 6.90 14.51
N ALA A 20 -3.18 5.74 14.50
CA ALA A 20 -3.84 4.48 14.94
C ALA A 20 -3.19 3.93 16.21
N SER A 21 -3.54 4.55 17.35
CA SER A 21 -3.34 3.94 18.67
C SER A 21 -4.08 2.59 18.73
N PHE A 22 -3.37 1.47 18.53
CA PHE A 22 -3.89 0.14 18.87
C PHE A 22 -3.02 -0.51 19.96
N LEU A 23 -3.58 -0.41 21.17
CA LEU A 23 -3.44 -1.21 22.39
C LEU A 23 -2.51 -2.44 22.32
N PHE A 24 -1.30 -2.33 22.88
CA PHE A 24 -0.46 -3.49 23.21
C PHE A 24 -0.19 -3.53 24.71
N TRP A 25 -0.86 -4.45 25.43
CA TRP A 25 -0.44 -4.86 26.78
C TRP A 25 0.55 -6.01 26.65
N MET A 26 1.85 -5.69 26.65
CA MET A 26 2.94 -6.66 26.54
C MET A 26 3.21 -7.27 27.93
N VAL A 27 2.79 -8.53 28.15
CA VAL A 27 3.23 -9.34 29.29
C VAL A 27 4.24 -10.36 28.77
N PRO A 28 5.50 -10.34 29.23
CA PRO A 28 6.52 -11.25 28.72
C PRO A 28 6.43 -12.60 29.46
N GLN A 29 6.06 -13.67 28.77
CA GLN A 29 6.39 -15.02 29.20
C GLN A 29 6.77 -15.92 28.03
N GLU A 30 7.96 -16.52 28.16
CA GLU A 30 8.62 -17.55 27.35
C GLU A 30 7.67 -18.70 26.93
N THR A 31 6.83 -18.45 25.95
CA THR A 31 6.06 -19.45 25.19
C THR A 31 5.88 -18.89 23.79
N GLN A 32 5.95 -19.72 22.74
CA GLN A 32 5.73 -19.30 21.35
C GLN A 32 4.49 -18.39 21.29
N MET A 33 4.68 -17.09 21.12
CA MET A 33 3.58 -16.14 21.10
C MET A 33 2.77 -16.42 19.84
N SER A 34 1.64 -17.13 19.99
CA SER A 34 0.61 -17.08 18.97
C SER A 34 0.01 -15.68 19.04
N PHE A 35 0.37 -14.82 18.10
CA PHE A 35 -0.38 -13.60 17.82
C PHE A 35 -1.79 -14.06 17.45
N VAL A 36 -2.73 -13.95 18.39
CA VAL A 36 -4.15 -14.23 18.15
C VAL A 36 -4.81 -12.87 18.04
N VAL A 37 -5.14 -12.48 16.82
CA VAL A 37 -6.06 -11.36 16.59
C VAL A 37 -7.39 -11.78 17.20
N SER A 38 -7.89 -11.02 18.18
CA SER A 38 -9.21 -11.29 18.78
C SER A 38 -10.34 -10.58 18.05
N ASP A 39 -10.01 -9.49 17.35
CA ASP A 39 -10.90 -8.67 16.55
C ASP A 39 -10.41 -8.65 15.10
N TYR A 40 -10.84 -9.65 14.33
CA TYR A 40 -10.43 -9.82 12.94
C TYR A 40 -11.06 -8.77 12.02
N GLU A 41 -12.23 -8.24 12.38
CA GLU A 41 -12.86 -7.16 11.62
C GLU A 41 -12.04 -5.88 11.79
N GLY A 42 -11.82 -5.45 13.03
CA GLY A 42 -11.06 -4.24 13.33
C GLY A 42 -9.61 -4.31 12.85
N TYR A 43 -8.97 -5.48 12.93
CA TYR A 43 -7.63 -5.66 12.37
C TYR A 43 -7.60 -5.49 10.85
N LEU A 44 -8.55 -6.11 10.13
CA LEU A 44 -8.65 -5.97 8.67
C LEU A 44 -8.96 -4.52 8.28
N ASP A 45 -9.88 -3.87 8.99
CA ASP A 45 -10.23 -2.47 8.74
C ASP A 45 -9.06 -1.52 8.99
N GLY A 46 -8.25 -1.75 10.03
CA GLY A 46 -7.04 -0.98 10.27
C GLY A 46 -5.97 -1.18 9.18
N ILE A 47 -5.87 -2.38 8.60
CA ILE A 47 -5.01 -2.65 7.44
C ILE A 47 -5.54 -1.90 6.20
N LYS A 48 -6.87 -1.90 6.01
CA LYS A 48 -7.55 -1.19 4.92
C LYS A 48 -7.33 0.31 4.95
N GLU A 49 -7.47 0.92 6.12
CA GLU A 49 -7.27 2.36 6.30
C GLU A 49 -5.85 2.78 5.91
N ARG A 50 -4.84 2.05 6.41
CA ARG A 50 -3.44 2.29 6.05
C ARG A 50 -3.19 2.08 4.56
N HIS A 51 -3.73 1.03 3.97
CA HIS A 51 -3.60 0.79 2.52
C HIS A 51 -4.22 1.93 1.70
N SER A 52 -5.42 2.40 2.07
CA SER A 52 -6.08 3.52 1.40
C SER A 52 -5.24 4.80 1.42
N ILE A 53 -4.58 5.10 2.54
CA ILE A 53 -3.69 6.26 2.67
C ILE A 53 -2.47 6.12 1.73
N LEU A 54 -1.90 4.92 1.68
CA LEU A 54 -0.76 4.64 0.80
C LEU A 54 -1.15 4.70 -0.69
N ASP A 55 -2.33 4.20 -1.05
CA ASP A 55 -2.89 4.25 -2.41
C ASP A 55 -3.13 5.70 -2.86
N GLU A 56 -3.79 6.50 -2.04
CA GLU A 56 -4.02 7.93 -2.34
C GLU A 56 -2.69 8.69 -2.49
N SER A 57 -1.73 8.40 -1.60
CA SER A 57 -0.41 9.02 -1.66
C SER A 57 0.32 8.68 -2.95
N ILE A 58 0.36 7.41 -3.36
CA ILE A 58 1.12 7.02 -4.54
C ILE A 58 0.44 7.46 -5.84
N GLU A 59 -0.90 7.45 -5.89
CA GLU A 59 -1.67 7.94 -7.02
C GLU A 59 -1.44 9.44 -7.22
N THR A 60 -1.51 10.22 -6.12
CA THR A 60 -1.25 11.67 -6.16
C THR A 60 0.15 11.95 -6.71
N GLU A 61 1.16 11.27 -6.20
CA GLU A 61 2.54 11.51 -6.63
C GLU A 61 2.81 10.97 -8.04
N PHE A 62 2.07 9.95 -8.48
CA PHE A 62 2.15 9.47 -9.84
C PHE A 62 1.58 10.49 -10.83
N GLN A 63 0.47 11.15 -10.48
CA GLN A 63 -0.04 12.27 -11.28
C GLN A 63 0.95 13.45 -11.27
N ASN A 64 1.55 13.79 -10.12
CA ASN A 64 2.57 14.83 -10.05
C ASN A 64 3.77 14.53 -10.97
N LEU A 65 4.19 13.27 -11.08
CA LEU A 65 5.22 12.85 -12.02
C LEU A 65 4.77 13.06 -13.48
N ARG A 66 3.56 12.61 -13.82
CA ARG A 66 3.01 12.72 -15.19
C ARG A 66 2.83 14.16 -15.64
N ASP A 67 2.47 15.05 -14.71
CA ASP A 67 2.34 16.48 -14.95
C ASP A 67 3.69 17.22 -14.96
N GLY A 68 4.78 16.53 -14.63
CA GLY A 68 6.13 17.12 -14.53
C GLY A 68 6.32 18.01 -13.29
N SER A 69 5.42 17.91 -12.31
CA SER A 69 5.48 18.64 -11.04
C SER A 69 6.57 18.13 -10.11
N ILE A 70 6.91 16.84 -10.20
CA ILE A 70 8.08 16.22 -9.56
C ILE A 70 8.94 15.50 -10.61
N SER A 71 10.23 15.36 -10.33
CA SER A 71 11.13 14.59 -11.18
C SER A 71 10.91 13.07 -11.03
N PRO A 72 11.30 12.26 -12.02
CA PRO A 72 11.32 10.81 -11.89
C PRO A 72 12.10 10.32 -10.67
N ASP A 73 13.24 10.94 -10.35
CA ASP A 73 14.05 10.56 -9.19
C ASP A 73 13.36 10.88 -7.85
N GLU A 74 12.59 11.97 -7.77
CA GLU A 74 11.75 12.28 -6.60
C GLU A 74 10.63 11.26 -6.45
N TYR A 75 9.96 10.89 -7.56
CA TYR A 75 8.92 9.86 -7.54
C TYR A 75 9.43 8.49 -7.10
N LEU A 76 10.58 8.06 -7.63
CA LEU A 76 11.17 6.75 -7.30
C LEU A 76 11.44 6.62 -5.79
N GLN A 77 11.92 7.68 -5.14
CA GLN A 77 12.14 7.69 -3.68
C GLN A 77 10.84 7.53 -2.90
N ILE A 78 9.77 8.20 -3.33
CA ILE A 78 8.43 8.09 -2.72
C ILE A 78 7.90 6.66 -2.90
N ALA A 79 7.97 6.12 -4.12
CA ALA A 79 7.50 4.79 -4.44
C ALA A 79 8.25 3.70 -3.65
N ASP A 80 9.57 3.84 -3.44
CA ASP A 80 10.35 2.92 -2.61
C ASP A 80 9.87 2.89 -1.15
N VAL A 81 9.54 4.07 -0.59
CA VAL A 81 8.99 4.18 0.77
C VAL A 81 7.62 3.51 0.86
N VAL A 82 6.74 3.73 -0.12
CA VAL A 82 5.42 3.09 -0.18
C VAL A 82 5.55 1.57 -0.30
N SER A 83 6.36 1.06 -1.23
CA SER A 83 6.60 -0.39 -1.40
C SER A 83 7.11 -1.04 -0.11
N SER A 84 8.00 -0.38 0.63
CA SER A 84 8.49 -0.88 1.92
C SER A 84 7.35 -0.97 2.95
N GLN A 85 6.48 0.04 3.03
CA GLN A 85 5.35 0.04 3.96
C GLN A 85 4.33 -1.06 3.62
N VAL A 86 3.98 -1.21 2.35
CA VAL A 86 3.08 -2.28 1.87
C VAL A 86 3.66 -3.66 2.16
N THR A 87 4.96 -3.86 1.92
CA THR A 87 5.64 -5.12 2.24
C THR A 87 5.58 -5.44 3.74
N GLY A 88 5.73 -4.42 4.59
CA GLY A 88 5.54 -4.55 6.03
C GLY A 88 4.11 -4.98 6.39
N GLN A 89 3.10 -4.31 5.84
CA GLN A 89 1.69 -4.67 6.06
C GLN A 89 1.39 -6.09 5.61
N ILE A 90 1.86 -6.51 4.42
CA ILE A 90 1.70 -7.90 3.93
C ILE A 90 2.30 -8.89 4.94
N SER A 91 3.49 -8.59 5.48
CA SER A 91 4.17 -9.46 6.43
C SER A 91 3.39 -9.62 7.73
N GLU A 92 2.88 -8.52 8.29
CA GLU A 92 1.99 -8.54 9.45
C GLU A 92 0.72 -9.36 9.15
N PHE A 93 0.10 -9.07 8.00
CA PHE A 93 -1.17 -9.64 7.60
C PHE A 93 -1.09 -11.17 7.37
N VAL A 94 0.04 -11.70 6.88
CA VAL A 94 0.27 -13.16 6.72
C VAL A 94 0.25 -13.86 8.08
N THR A 95 0.69 -13.19 9.13
CA THR A 95 0.80 -13.79 10.48
C THR A 95 -0.49 -13.74 11.29
N SER A 96 -1.52 -13.07 10.79
CA SER A 96 -2.80 -12.85 11.48
C SER A 96 -3.61 -14.12 11.75
N LYS A 97 -3.43 -15.18 10.94
CA LYS A 97 -4.07 -16.51 11.10
C LYS A 97 -5.59 -16.42 11.38
N PRO A 98 -6.38 -15.86 10.45
CA PRO A 98 -7.82 -15.73 10.62
C PRO A 98 -8.52 -17.10 10.77
N PRO A 99 -9.64 -17.16 11.51
CA PRO A 99 -10.50 -18.33 11.54
C PRO A 99 -11.12 -18.55 10.15
N THR A 100 -11.65 -19.76 9.91
CA THR A 100 -12.18 -20.18 8.61
C THR A 100 -13.22 -19.23 8.03
N GLU A 101 -14.10 -18.67 8.88
CA GLU A 101 -15.14 -17.71 8.47
C GLU A 101 -14.58 -16.40 7.90
N TRP A 102 -13.39 -15.98 8.31
CA TRP A 102 -12.70 -14.77 7.83
C TRP A 102 -11.70 -15.05 6.72
N GLN A 103 -11.39 -16.32 6.45
CA GLN A 103 -10.26 -16.72 5.62
C GLN A 103 -10.37 -16.21 4.17
N GLU A 104 -11.56 -16.25 3.58
CA GLU A 104 -11.78 -15.76 2.22
C GLU A 104 -11.56 -14.24 2.13
N SER A 105 -12.18 -13.48 3.05
CA SER A 105 -11.99 -12.03 3.14
C SER A 105 -10.51 -11.65 3.26
N TYR A 106 -9.78 -12.34 4.15
CA TYR A 106 -8.35 -12.09 4.36
C TYR A 106 -7.49 -12.49 3.17
N ILE A 107 -7.76 -13.62 2.51
CA ILE A 107 -7.00 -14.02 1.32
C ILE A 107 -7.20 -12.99 0.20
N SER A 108 -8.43 -12.57 -0.07
CA SER A 108 -8.70 -11.57 -1.09
C SER A 108 -8.04 -10.23 -0.77
N TYR A 109 -8.02 -9.81 0.49
CA TYR A 109 -7.32 -8.57 0.86
C TYR A 109 -5.80 -8.68 0.74
N MET A 110 -5.24 -9.85 1.07
CA MET A 110 -3.81 -10.12 0.90
C MET A 110 -3.41 -10.02 -0.57
N GLU A 111 -4.25 -10.56 -1.46
CA GLU A 111 -4.06 -10.45 -2.90
C GLU A 111 -4.18 -9.00 -3.37
N ALA A 112 -5.11 -8.22 -2.81
CA ALA A 112 -5.22 -6.78 -3.09
C ALA A 112 -3.92 -6.02 -2.72
N LEU A 113 -3.34 -6.27 -1.53
CA LEU A 113 -2.08 -5.66 -1.12
C LEU A 113 -0.89 -6.06 -2.02
N LYS A 114 -0.84 -7.34 -2.44
CA LYS A 114 0.19 -7.81 -3.39
C LYS A 114 0.03 -7.17 -4.77
N ASN A 115 -1.21 -7.04 -5.24
CA ASN A 115 -1.53 -6.38 -6.49
C ASN A 115 -1.13 -4.91 -6.41
N PHE A 116 -1.48 -4.21 -5.33
CA PHE A 116 -1.07 -2.83 -5.09
C PHE A 116 0.46 -2.67 -5.11
N ASN A 117 1.21 -3.56 -4.46
CA ASN A 117 2.68 -3.50 -4.51
C ASN A 117 3.21 -3.70 -5.96
N THR A 118 2.51 -4.50 -6.76
CA THR A 118 2.82 -4.68 -8.19
C THR A 118 2.48 -3.41 -8.98
N TYR A 119 1.36 -2.76 -8.69
CA TYR A 119 1.00 -1.44 -9.22
C TYR A 119 2.11 -0.41 -8.93
N VAL A 120 2.57 -0.28 -7.68
CA VAL A 120 3.66 0.65 -7.32
C VAL A 120 4.96 0.29 -8.04
N THR A 121 5.21 -1.00 -8.27
CA THR A 121 6.38 -1.42 -9.05
C THR A 121 6.27 -0.99 -10.51
N GLU A 122 5.08 -1.09 -11.11
CA GLU A 122 4.87 -0.70 -12.50
C GLU A 122 4.91 0.82 -12.70
N THR A 123 4.43 1.61 -11.73
CA THR A 123 4.60 3.07 -11.78
C THR A 123 6.06 3.49 -11.68
N LYS A 124 6.92 2.71 -11.00
CA LYS A 124 8.38 2.92 -11.03
C LYS A 124 8.98 2.60 -12.40
N VAL A 125 8.45 1.59 -13.11
CA VAL A 125 8.85 1.32 -14.50
C VAL A 125 8.53 2.53 -15.38
N TYR A 126 7.31 3.07 -15.26
CA TYR A 126 6.92 4.30 -15.96
C TYR A 126 7.87 5.46 -15.65
N ALA A 127 8.19 5.70 -14.37
CA ALA A 127 9.11 6.75 -13.98
C ALA A 127 10.51 6.59 -14.61
N ASN A 128 11.04 5.37 -14.68
CA ASN A 128 12.31 5.11 -15.34
C ASN A 128 12.25 5.36 -16.86
N LEU A 129 11.15 4.97 -17.53
CA LEU A 129 10.95 5.27 -18.95
C LEU A 129 10.96 6.79 -19.21
N VAL A 130 10.24 7.56 -18.39
CA VAL A 130 10.24 9.03 -18.45
C VAL A 130 11.64 9.60 -18.21
N LYS A 131 12.37 9.08 -17.22
CA LYS A 131 13.74 9.48 -16.90
C LYS A 131 14.71 9.25 -18.07
N ASP A 132 14.58 8.12 -18.74
CA ASP A 132 15.44 7.73 -19.86
C ASP A 132 15.02 8.41 -21.18
N GLY A 133 13.90 9.16 -21.17
CA GLY A 133 13.32 9.76 -22.37
C GLY A 133 12.76 8.72 -23.36
N ASN A 134 12.50 7.50 -22.89
CA ASN A 134 11.99 6.41 -23.70
C ASN A 134 10.45 6.44 -23.71
N THR A 135 9.89 6.80 -24.86
CA THR A 135 8.43 6.93 -25.02
C THR A 135 7.76 5.69 -25.60
N ASP A 136 8.52 4.73 -26.12
CA ASP A 136 7.97 3.65 -26.96
C ASP A 136 7.00 2.73 -26.19
N ASN A 137 7.20 2.58 -24.88
CA ASN A 137 6.44 1.67 -24.03
C ASN A 137 5.55 2.38 -23.00
N LEU A 138 5.45 3.72 -23.02
CA LEU A 138 4.72 4.46 -21.99
C LEU A 138 3.23 4.11 -21.96
N ASP A 139 2.60 3.96 -23.12
CA ASP A 139 1.17 3.65 -23.21
C ASP A 139 0.86 2.22 -22.72
N GLU A 140 1.70 1.24 -23.08
CA GLU A 140 1.58 -0.15 -22.60
C GLU A 140 1.76 -0.21 -21.07
N THR A 141 2.77 0.48 -20.53
CA THR A 141 2.99 0.56 -19.09
C THR A 141 1.79 1.23 -18.38
N LEU A 142 1.21 2.29 -18.96
CA LEU A 142 0.01 2.93 -18.39
C LEU A 142 -1.21 2.01 -18.40
N GLU A 143 -1.44 1.27 -19.48
CA GLU A 143 -2.52 0.28 -19.55
C GLU A 143 -2.35 -0.79 -18.46
N LYS A 144 -1.13 -1.30 -18.27
CA LYS A 144 -0.83 -2.26 -17.22
C LYS A 144 -1.07 -1.70 -15.82
N ILE A 145 -0.68 -0.44 -15.57
CA ILE A 145 -0.96 0.26 -14.30
C ILE A 145 -2.48 0.33 -14.05
N GLN A 146 -3.28 0.70 -15.06
CA GLN A 146 -4.73 0.79 -14.95
C GLN A 146 -5.39 -0.58 -14.68
N ASN A 147 -4.91 -1.63 -15.34
CA ASN A 147 -5.38 -2.99 -15.14
C ASN A 147 -5.08 -3.49 -13.72
N LEU A 148 -3.87 -3.22 -13.21
CA LEU A 148 -3.49 -3.56 -11.83
C LEU A 148 -4.40 -2.81 -10.82
N LYS A 149 -4.62 -1.51 -11.01
CA LYS A 149 -5.52 -0.73 -10.15
C LYS A 149 -6.93 -1.32 -10.11
N SER A 150 -7.50 -1.62 -11.28
CA SER A 150 -8.85 -2.21 -11.39
C SER A 150 -8.94 -3.58 -10.72
N GLU A 151 -7.90 -4.40 -10.83
CA GLU A 151 -7.85 -5.71 -10.17
C GLU A 151 -7.72 -5.59 -8.65
N ALA A 152 -6.91 -4.64 -8.15
CA ALA A 152 -6.81 -4.37 -6.72
C ALA A 152 -8.19 -3.96 -6.15
N GLU A 153 -8.92 -3.07 -6.82
CA GLU A 153 -10.28 -2.67 -6.43
C GLU A 153 -11.25 -3.86 -6.40
N ARG A 154 -11.19 -4.74 -7.41
CA ARG A 154 -12.00 -5.97 -7.46
C ARG A 154 -11.71 -6.88 -6.27
N LEU A 155 -10.44 -7.07 -5.92
CA LEU A 155 -10.02 -7.91 -4.79
C LEU A 155 -10.47 -7.33 -3.45
N VAL A 156 -10.45 -6.00 -3.29
CA VAL A 156 -11.03 -5.33 -2.11
C VAL A 156 -12.54 -5.58 -2.00
N GLN A 157 -13.28 -5.47 -3.10
CA GLN A 157 -14.73 -5.73 -3.11
C GLN A 157 -15.05 -7.17 -2.73
N ILE A 158 -14.27 -8.14 -3.22
CA ILE A 158 -14.42 -9.56 -2.82
C ILE A 158 -14.11 -9.71 -1.33
N SER A 159 -13.03 -9.11 -0.84
CA SER A 159 -12.68 -9.15 0.57
C SER A 159 -13.81 -8.66 1.48
N ASP A 160 -14.49 -7.58 1.08
CA ASP A 160 -15.60 -7.00 1.82
C ASP A 160 -16.88 -7.83 1.70
N GLY A 161 -17.14 -8.42 0.52
CA GLY A 161 -18.29 -9.29 0.29
C GLY A 161 -18.21 -10.65 0.99
N SER A 162 -16.99 -11.10 1.33
CA SER A 162 -16.73 -12.41 1.95
C SER A 162 -16.48 -12.33 3.46
N ARG A 163 -16.83 -11.21 4.10
CA ARG A 163 -16.82 -11.09 5.57
C ARG A 163 -17.96 -11.93 6.18
N PRO A 164 -17.79 -12.49 7.38
CA PRO A 164 -18.90 -13.07 8.14
C PRO A 164 -20.05 -12.07 8.33
N GLN A 165 -21.29 -12.56 8.27
CA GLN A 165 -22.52 -11.77 8.48
C GLN A 165 -23.08 -11.94 9.89
#